data_AF-A0A6V8CNM9-F1
#
_entry.id   AF-A0A6V8CNM9-F1
#
_cell.length_a   1.000
_cell.length_b   1.000
_cell.length_c   1.000
_cell.angle_alpha   90.00
_cell.angle_beta   90.00
_cell.angle_gamma   90.00
#
_symmetry.space_group_name_H-M   'P 1'
#
loop_
_entity.id
_entity.type
_entity.pdbx_description
1 polymer ?
#
loop_
_entity_poly.entity_id
_entity_poly.type
_entity_poly.pdbx_seq_one_letter_code
_entity_poly.pdbx_strand_id
1 'polypeptide(L)'
;MSQDMDADAILLDVEKDTSKSFNAVLGATIAFCIGFLIISATINNTVSAVVDNENDSSDAYVSLYDRYLEDYVTDGEHGYVLENGTYTILETANEWNSTHHFVEYELPLEEGGAAPNGLISLAVWRPDVEDGVKVPIIAEIGPYFQEPSVQTPTIEVPGSWLGTMIIDQILPHGYAFAQISVSGTGR
;
A
#
# COMPACT_ATOMS: atom_id res chain seq x y z
N MET A 1 7.28 -67.66 -68.13
CA MET A 1 7.39 -67.72 -66.66
C MET A 1 8.22 -66.58 -66.06
N SER A 2 9.12 -65.89 -66.77
CA SER A 2 9.88 -64.77 -66.18
C SER A 2 9.15 -63.42 -66.18
N GLN A 3 8.23 -63.17 -67.13
CA GLN A 3 7.53 -61.88 -67.24
C GLN A 3 6.51 -61.61 -66.11
N ASP A 4 5.90 -62.64 -65.51
CA ASP A 4 4.99 -62.47 -64.36
C ASP A 4 5.74 -62.07 -63.09
N MET A 5 6.94 -62.62 -62.87
CA MET A 5 7.74 -62.34 -61.68
C MET A 5 8.26 -60.91 -61.64
N ASP A 6 8.57 -60.32 -62.80
CA ASP A 6 9.01 -58.92 -62.91
C ASP A 6 7.83 -57.95 -62.67
N ALA A 7 6.63 -58.29 -63.14
CA ALA A 7 5.42 -57.48 -62.92
C ALA A 7 5.00 -57.47 -61.44
N ASP A 8 5.02 -58.63 -60.77
CA ASP A 8 4.72 -58.75 -59.35
C ASP A 8 5.75 -58.03 -58.48
N ALA A 9 7.05 -58.07 -58.85
CA ALA A 9 8.10 -57.36 -58.13
C ALA A 9 7.94 -55.83 -58.22
N ILE A 10 7.56 -55.31 -59.40
CA ILE A 10 7.28 -53.88 -59.60
C ILE A 10 6.05 -53.45 -58.79
N LEU A 11 5.00 -54.27 -58.78
CA LEU A 11 3.77 -53.97 -58.02
C LEU A 11 4.04 -53.91 -56.52
N LEU A 12 4.84 -54.85 -55.99
CA LEU A 12 5.28 -54.89 -54.60
C LEU A 12 6.13 -53.67 -54.21
N ASP A 13 7.01 -53.22 -55.09
CA ASP A 13 7.85 -52.04 -54.82
C ASP A 13 7.02 -50.74 -54.84
N VAL A 14 6.05 -50.64 -55.75
CA VAL A 14 5.08 -49.53 -55.79
C VAL A 14 4.22 -49.51 -54.53
N GLU A 15 3.68 -50.65 -54.08
CA GLU A 15 2.87 -50.74 -52.87
C GLU A 15 3.67 -50.41 -51.60
N LYS A 16 4.95 -50.82 -51.57
CA LYS A 16 5.88 -50.52 -50.48
C LYS A 16 6.24 -49.04 -50.42
N ASP A 17 6.50 -48.39 -51.55
CA ASP A 17 6.78 -46.95 -51.59
C ASP A 17 5.54 -46.10 -51.29
N THR A 18 4.37 -46.55 -51.74
CA THR A 18 3.10 -45.91 -51.40
C THR A 18 2.85 -45.99 -49.88
N SER A 19 3.07 -47.16 -49.28
CA SER A 19 2.94 -47.37 -47.82
C SER A 19 3.93 -46.54 -47.00
N LYS A 20 5.19 -46.42 -47.45
CA LYS A 20 6.19 -45.54 -46.80
C LYS A 20 5.77 -44.08 -46.87
N SER A 21 5.32 -43.61 -48.04
CA SER A 21 4.87 -42.23 -48.23
C SER A 21 3.65 -41.90 -47.36
N PHE A 22 2.70 -42.84 -47.26
CA PHE A 22 1.51 -42.70 -46.41
C PHE A 22 1.87 -42.60 -44.92
N ASN A 23 2.73 -43.49 -44.43
CA ASN A 23 3.21 -43.47 -43.04
C ASN A 23 4.03 -42.19 -42.73
N ALA A 24 4.80 -41.69 -43.71
CA ALA A 24 5.55 -40.46 -43.56
C ALA A 24 4.62 -39.24 -43.45
N VAL A 25 3.58 -39.15 -44.29
CA VAL A 25 2.58 -38.06 -44.24
C VAL A 25 1.77 -38.11 -42.95
N LEU A 26 1.35 -39.30 -42.51
CA LEU A 26 0.64 -39.48 -41.24
C LEU A 26 1.51 -39.06 -40.06
N GLY A 27 2.77 -39.49 -40.02
CA GLY A 27 3.72 -39.10 -38.98
C GLY A 27 3.99 -37.59 -38.96
N ALA A 28 4.13 -36.96 -40.13
CA ALA A 28 4.31 -35.51 -40.26
C ALA A 28 3.09 -34.74 -39.74
N THR A 29 1.87 -35.21 -40.04
CA THR A 29 0.63 -34.56 -39.59
C THR A 29 0.48 -34.66 -38.07
N ILE A 30 0.77 -35.83 -37.48
CA ILE A 30 0.74 -36.02 -36.03
C ILE A 30 1.77 -35.12 -35.34
N ALA A 31 3.00 -35.07 -35.85
CA ALA A 31 4.05 -34.22 -35.31
C ALA A 31 3.68 -32.73 -35.39
N PHE A 32 3.05 -32.30 -36.48
CA PHE A 32 2.56 -30.93 -36.65
C PHE A 32 1.47 -30.58 -35.62
N CYS A 33 0.49 -31.46 -35.42
CA CYS A 33 -0.56 -31.28 -34.41
C CYS A 33 -0.01 -31.22 -32.98
N ILE A 34 0.95 -32.10 -32.65
CA ILE A 34 1.59 -32.10 -31.32
C ILE A 34 2.39 -30.81 -31.11
N GLY A 35 3.12 -30.34 -32.13
CA GLY A 35 3.84 -29.07 -32.07
C GLY A 35 2.90 -27.90 -31.79
N PHE A 36 1.76 -27.84 -32.48
CA PHE A 36 0.75 -26.81 -32.26
C PHE A 36 0.11 -26.88 -30.87
N LEU A 37 -0.14 -28.08 -30.34
CA LEU A 37 -0.66 -28.27 -28.98
C LEU A 37 0.34 -27.80 -27.91
N ILE A 38 1.63 -28.10 -28.07
CA ILE A 38 2.68 -27.65 -27.14
C ILE A 38 2.80 -26.12 -27.20
N ILE A 39 2.82 -25.54 -28.40
CA ILE A 39 2.87 -24.08 -28.58
C ILE A 39 1.63 -23.43 -27.92
N SER A 40 0.44 -23.98 -28.15
CA SER A 40 -0.80 -23.48 -27.54
C SER A 40 -0.77 -23.56 -26.00
N ALA A 41 -0.21 -24.63 -25.42
CA ALA A 41 -0.07 -24.77 -23.97
C ALA A 41 0.91 -23.74 -23.39
N THR A 42 1.99 -23.41 -24.11
CA THR A 42 2.97 -22.41 -23.66
C THR A 42 2.49 -20.97 -23.81
N ILE A 43 1.72 -20.67 -24.87
CA ILE A 43 1.17 -19.33 -25.13
C ILE A 43 0.16 -18.94 -24.03
N ASN A 44 -0.61 -19.88 -23.48
CA ASN A 44 -1.55 -19.58 -22.41
C ASN A 44 -0.86 -18.97 -21.18
N ASN A 45 0.31 -19.49 -20.78
CA ASN A 45 1.08 -18.93 -19.67
C ASN A 45 1.69 -17.55 -20.01
N THR A 46 2.07 -17.31 -21.27
CA THR A 46 2.68 -16.02 -21.66
C THR A 46 1.62 -14.94 -21.85
N VAL A 47 0.44 -15.29 -22.38
CA VAL A 47 -0.68 -14.36 -22.56
C VAL A 47 -1.33 -14.02 -21.22
N SER A 48 -1.52 -14.98 -20.31
CA SER A 48 -1.95 -14.66 -18.94
C SER A 48 -0.97 -13.69 -18.26
N ALA A 49 0.33 -13.94 -18.36
CA ALA A 49 1.32 -13.03 -17.80
C ALA A 49 1.27 -11.62 -18.44
N VAL A 50 1.05 -11.49 -19.75
CA VAL A 50 0.95 -10.19 -20.44
C VAL A 50 -0.36 -9.46 -20.14
N VAL A 51 -1.48 -10.17 -20.03
CA VAL A 51 -2.79 -9.60 -19.67
C VAL A 51 -2.82 -9.14 -18.22
N ASP A 52 -2.11 -9.82 -17.32
CA ASP A 52 -1.92 -9.37 -15.94
C ASP A 52 -1.04 -8.09 -15.87
N ASN A 53 -0.08 -7.93 -16.78
CA ASN A 53 0.80 -6.74 -16.83
C ASN A 53 0.11 -5.47 -17.39
N GLU A 54 -0.98 -5.57 -18.15
CA GLU A 54 -1.70 -4.38 -18.67
C GLU A 54 -2.66 -3.74 -17.65
N ASN A 55 -2.98 -4.43 -16.55
CA ASN A 55 -3.70 -3.84 -15.40
C ASN A 55 -2.76 -3.28 -14.31
N ASP A 56 -1.45 -3.41 -14.49
CA ASP A 56 -0.44 -3.11 -13.46
C ASP A 56 -0.04 -1.62 -13.41
N SER A 57 -0.91 -0.75 -13.93
CA SER A 57 -0.84 0.71 -13.72
C SER A 57 -1.76 1.17 -12.59
N SER A 58 -2.00 0.31 -11.59
CA SER A 58 -2.53 0.71 -10.28
C SER A 58 -1.52 0.30 -9.22
N ASP A 59 -0.63 1.22 -8.87
CA ASP A 59 0.19 1.10 -7.67
C ASP A 59 -0.68 0.72 -6.44
N ALA A 60 -0.36 -0.45 -5.88
CA ALA A 60 -0.17 -0.67 -4.45
C ALA A 60 -1.38 -0.56 -3.48
N TYR A 61 -2.53 -1.18 -3.78
CA TYR A 61 -3.53 -1.45 -2.74
C TYR A 61 -4.03 -2.88 -2.74
N VAL A 62 -4.10 -3.47 -1.54
CA VAL A 62 -4.69 -4.80 -1.33
C VAL A 62 -6.16 -4.78 -1.76
N SER A 63 -6.52 -5.76 -2.58
CA SER A 63 -7.90 -5.90 -3.10
C SER A 63 -8.88 -6.04 -1.94
N LEU A 64 -10.13 -5.56 -2.11
CA LEU A 64 -11.13 -5.63 -1.04
C LEU A 64 -11.36 -7.06 -0.55
N TYR A 65 -11.27 -8.04 -1.45
CA TYR A 65 -11.46 -9.45 -1.13
C TYR A 65 -10.24 -10.07 -0.46
N ASP A 66 -9.05 -9.50 -0.61
CA ASP A 66 -7.82 -10.03 -0.03
C ASP A 66 -7.42 -9.34 1.28
N ARG A 67 -7.99 -8.17 1.60
CA ARG A 67 -7.65 -7.40 2.82
C ARG A 67 -7.75 -8.21 4.11
N TYR A 68 -8.67 -9.16 4.20
CA TYR A 68 -8.81 -9.98 5.42
C TYR A 68 -7.61 -10.91 5.67
N LEU A 69 -6.74 -11.11 4.66
CA LEU A 69 -5.52 -11.91 4.76
C LEU A 69 -4.33 -11.12 5.31
N GLU A 70 -4.46 -9.79 5.44
CA GLU A 70 -3.41 -8.93 5.99
C GLU A 70 -3.22 -9.13 7.49
N ASP A 71 -1.99 -8.91 7.96
CA ASP A 71 -1.60 -9.12 9.36
C ASP A 71 -1.96 -7.91 10.23
N TYR A 72 -3.26 -7.67 10.41
CA TYR A 72 -3.74 -6.59 11.25
C TYR A 72 -3.48 -6.86 12.74
N VAL A 73 -2.91 -5.89 13.43
CA VAL A 73 -2.85 -5.87 14.89
C VAL A 73 -4.24 -5.53 15.44
N THR A 74 -4.87 -6.47 16.16
CA THR A 74 -6.24 -6.32 16.69
C THR A 74 -6.32 -6.28 18.22
N ASP A 75 -5.20 -6.42 18.92
CA ASP A 75 -5.10 -6.53 20.37
C ASP A 75 -4.37 -5.35 21.04
N GLY A 76 -4.01 -4.33 20.26
CA GLY A 76 -3.38 -3.11 20.76
C GLY A 76 -4.37 -2.06 21.28
N GLU A 77 -3.83 -1.01 21.93
CA GLU A 77 -4.63 0.08 22.50
C GLU A 77 -5.27 0.98 21.43
N HIS A 78 -4.66 1.06 20.25
CA HIS A 78 -5.15 1.80 19.09
C HIS A 78 -4.89 1.03 17.79
N GLY A 79 -5.37 1.56 16.66
CA GLY A 79 -5.07 0.98 15.35
C GLY A 79 -3.59 1.13 14.97
N TYR A 80 -3.08 0.15 14.22
CA TYR A 80 -1.70 0.14 13.71
C TYR A 80 -1.69 0.11 12.19
N VAL A 81 -0.68 0.73 11.59
CA VAL A 81 -0.42 0.61 10.15
C VAL A 81 0.22 -0.74 9.85
N LEU A 82 -0.04 -1.28 8.66
CA LEU A 82 0.59 -2.53 8.21
C LEU A 82 2.06 -2.34 7.84
N GLU A 83 2.39 -1.15 7.32
CA GLU A 83 3.74 -0.77 6.92
C GLU A 83 4.14 0.49 7.67
N ASN A 84 5.27 0.44 8.36
CA ASN A 84 5.80 1.62 9.05
C ASN A 84 6.42 2.58 8.05
N GLY A 85 6.18 3.88 8.27
CA GLY A 85 6.87 4.92 7.54
C GLY A 85 8.36 5.03 7.89
N THR A 86 9.10 5.78 7.06
CA THR A 86 10.57 5.86 7.12
C THR A 86 11.09 7.03 7.96
N TYR A 87 10.26 8.01 8.27
CA TYR A 87 10.65 9.16 9.07
C TYR A 87 10.65 8.82 10.55
N THR A 88 11.58 9.40 11.29
CA THR A 88 11.59 9.38 12.75
C THR A 88 11.02 10.68 13.29
N ILE A 89 10.61 10.69 14.55
CA ILE A 89 10.25 11.93 15.22
C ILE A 89 11.48 12.83 15.40
N LEU A 90 11.29 14.13 15.22
CA LEU A 90 12.28 15.15 15.52
C LEU A 90 12.41 15.29 17.04
N GLU A 91 13.58 14.95 17.56
CA GLU A 91 13.86 15.05 19.00
C GLU A 91 13.83 16.52 19.47
N THR A 92 13.31 16.73 20.67
CA THR A 92 13.29 18.06 21.30
C THR A 92 13.88 18.01 22.71
N ALA A 93 13.94 19.15 23.39
CA ALA A 93 14.45 19.22 24.77
C ALA A 93 13.53 18.57 25.80
N ASN A 94 12.25 18.33 25.48
CA ASN A 94 11.31 17.69 26.40
C ASN A 94 11.25 16.17 26.19
N GLU A 95 10.74 15.46 27.21
CA GLU A 95 10.65 13.99 27.20
C GLU A 95 9.68 13.43 26.15
N TRP A 96 8.80 14.27 25.61
CA TRP A 96 7.72 13.90 24.69
C TRP A 96 8.00 14.26 23.23
N ASN A 97 9.17 14.83 22.91
CA ASN A 97 9.54 15.32 21.58
C ASN A 97 8.54 16.33 20.98
N SER A 98 7.95 17.18 21.82
CA SER A 98 7.02 18.23 21.41
C SER A 98 7.61 19.62 21.58
N THR A 99 7.22 20.53 20.70
CA THR A 99 7.52 21.97 20.84
C THR A 99 6.26 22.73 21.20
N HIS A 100 6.33 23.54 22.26
CA HIS A 100 5.22 24.36 22.73
C HIS A 100 5.29 25.79 22.19
N HIS A 101 4.14 26.30 21.79
CA HIS A 101 3.94 27.66 21.29
C HIS A 101 2.67 28.27 21.87
N PHE A 102 2.70 29.58 22.07
CA PHE A 102 1.50 30.37 22.30
C PHE A 102 1.14 31.13 21.03
N VAL A 103 -0.14 31.09 20.66
CA VAL A 103 -0.70 31.82 19.52
C VAL A 103 -1.68 32.85 20.05
N GLU A 104 -1.31 34.11 19.91
CA GLU A 104 -2.17 35.25 20.23
C GLU A 104 -3.21 35.44 19.13
N TYR A 105 -4.44 35.74 19.51
CA TYR A 105 -5.51 36.09 18.59
C TYR A 105 -6.44 37.14 19.22
N GLU A 106 -7.06 37.95 18.36
CA GLU A 106 -8.08 38.92 18.77
C GLU A 106 -9.46 38.37 18.43
N LEU A 107 -10.35 38.34 19.43
CA LEU A 107 -11.75 38.01 19.24
C LEU A 107 -12.58 39.30 19.22
N PRO A 108 -13.28 39.62 18.12
CA PRO A 108 -14.17 40.76 18.09
C PRO A 108 -15.24 40.66 19.18
N LEU A 109 -15.55 41.79 19.83
CA LEU A 109 -16.53 41.82 20.92
C LEU A 109 -17.93 41.34 20.48
N GLU A 110 -18.26 41.51 19.20
CA GLU A 110 -19.50 41.06 18.58
C GLU A 110 -19.64 39.53 18.50
N GLU A 111 -18.53 38.78 18.53
CA GLU A 111 -18.54 37.31 18.49
C GLU A 111 -18.88 36.68 19.86
N GLY A 112 -18.95 37.49 20.93
CA GLY A 112 -19.54 37.08 22.21
C GLY A 112 -18.76 35.99 22.98
N GLY A 113 -17.49 35.74 22.66
CA GLY A 113 -16.67 34.73 23.33
C GLY A 113 -16.04 35.19 24.65
N ALA A 114 -15.67 34.23 25.49
CA ALA A 114 -15.07 34.43 26.80
C ALA A 114 -13.56 34.15 26.78
N ALA A 115 -12.78 35.03 26.16
CA ALA A 115 -11.32 34.94 26.17
C ALA A 115 -10.68 36.34 26.21
N PRO A 116 -10.69 37.03 27.36
CA PRO A 116 -9.95 38.29 27.49
C PRO A 116 -8.46 37.99 27.30
N ASN A 117 -7.86 38.57 26.25
CA ASN A 117 -6.51 38.27 25.75
C ASN A 117 -6.42 36.86 25.14
N GLY A 118 -7.06 36.67 23.98
CA GLY A 118 -7.11 35.41 23.26
C GLY A 118 -5.74 34.79 23.06
N LEU A 119 -5.46 33.74 23.83
CA LEU A 119 -4.20 33.00 23.78
C LEU A 119 -4.54 31.51 23.62
N ILE A 120 -3.97 30.90 22.59
CA ILE A 120 -4.13 29.48 22.28
C ILE A 120 -2.81 28.78 22.58
N SER A 121 -2.90 27.69 23.31
CA SER A 121 -1.77 26.79 23.57
C SER A 121 -1.66 25.78 22.43
N LEU A 122 -0.47 25.62 21.87
CA LEU A 122 -0.19 24.72 20.75
C LEU A 122 1.05 23.88 21.07
N ALA A 123 0.93 22.55 21.03
CA ALA A 123 2.05 21.63 21.05
C ALA A 123 2.17 20.92 19.71
N VAL A 124 3.40 20.77 19.19
CA VAL A 124 3.66 20.18 17.87
C VAL A 124 4.72 19.09 17.96
N TRP A 125 4.42 17.93 17.37
CA TRP A 125 5.35 16.84 17.08
C TRP A 125 5.62 16.82 15.58
N ARG A 126 6.89 16.70 15.19
CA ARG A 126 7.30 16.80 13.79
C ARG A 126 8.13 15.59 13.38
N PRO A 127 8.05 15.15 12.12
CA PRO A 127 9.05 14.25 11.57
C PRO A 127 10.39 14.99 11.42
N ASP A 128 11.48 14.23 11.57
CA ASP A 128 12.83 14.70 11.29
C ASP A 128 13.04 14.76 9.77
N VAL A 129 13.06 15.99 9.25
CA VAL A 129 13.16 16.30 7.83
C VAL A 129 14.11 17.49 7.64
N GLU A 130 14.66 17.62 6.43
CA GLU A 130 15.54 18.73 6.10
C GLU A 130 14.88 20.10 6.33
N ASP A 131 15.70 21.08 6.70
CA ASP A 131 15.25 22.45 6.96
C ASP A 131 14.56 23.05 5.72
N GLY A 132 13.39 23.66 5.95
CA GLY A 132 12.59 24.31 4.91
C GLY A 132 11.57 23.39 4.21
N VAL A 133 11.61 22.07 4.44
CA VAL A 133 10.58 21.14 3.96
C VAL A 133 9.23 21.46 4.61
N LYS A 134 8.17 21.51 3.80
CA LYS A 134 6.80 21.68 4.27
C LYS A 134 6.20 20.32 4.60
N VAL A 135 5.69 20.19 5.82
CA VAL A 135 5.11 18.96 6.35
C VAL A 135 3.61 19.19 6.58
N PRO A 136 2.72 18.31 6.09
CA PRO A 136 1.29 18.37 6.42
C PRO A 136 1.07 18.12 7.91
N ILE A 137 0.08 18.78 8.50
CA ILE A 137 -0.22 18.68 9.94
C ILE A 137 -1.61 18.07 10.13
N ILE A 138 -1.70 17.08 11.02
CA ILE A 138 -2.96 16.62 11.60
C ILE A 138 -3.13 17.33 12.94
N ALA A 139 -4.27 18.02 13.12
CA ALA A 139 -4.52 18.81 14.32
C ALA A 139 -5.68 18.21 15.15
N GLU A 140 -5.42 18.01 16.43
CA GLU A 140 -6.44 17.75 17.45
C GLU A 140 -6.73 19.03 18.21
N ILE A 141 -8.00 19.45 18.23
CA ILE A 141 -8.46 20.64 18.93
C ILE A 141 -9.43 20.22 20.02
N GLY A 142 -9.13 20.55 21.27
CA GLY A 142 -9.93 20.09 22.41
C GLY A 142 -9.85 21.01 23.62
N PRO A 143 -10.89 21.04 24.47
CA PRO A 143 -10.86 21.82 25.71
C PRO A 143 -10.15 21.08 26.86
N TYR A 144 -9.94 19.77 26.74
CA TYR A 144 -9.55 18.93 27.87
C TYR A 144 -8.04 18.73 28.02
N PHE A 145 -7.22 19.74 27.69
CA PHE A 145 -5.78 19.71 28.00
C PHE A 145 -5.54 20.43 29.33
N GLN A 146 -4.85 19.78 30.26
CA GLN A 146 -4.61 20.26 31.62
C GLN A 146 -5.91 20.60 32.38
N GLU A 147 -6.98 19.83 32.15
CA GLU A 147 -8.29 20.05 32.75
C GLU A 147 -8.38 19.35 34.12
N PRO A 148 -8.48 20.09 35.25
CA PRO A 148 -8.46 19.52 36.58
C PRO A 148 -9.62 18.55 36.87
N SER A 149 -10.79 18.77 36.25
CA SER A 149 -11.99 17.95 36.51
C SER A 149 -11.87 16.51 36.00
N VAL A 150 -11.06 16.29 34.97
CA VAL A 150 -10.80 14.96 34.38
C VAL A 150 -9.33 14.54 34.46
N GLN A 151 -8.50 15.32 35.15
CA GLN A 151 -7.08 15.03 35.45
C GLN A 151 -6.23 14.73 34.20
N THR A 152 -6.47 15.46 33.12
CA THR A 152 -5.70 15.30 31.88
C THR A 152 -4.32 15.95 31.98
N PRO A 153 -3.32 15.42 31.25
CA PRO A 153 -1.97 15.98 31.27
C PRO A 153 -1.90 17.33 30.54
N THR A 154 -0.73 17.98 30.59
CA THR A 154 -0.48 19.22 29.85
C THR A 154 -0.49 18.95 28.34
N ILE A 155 -0.66 20.02 27.54
CA ILE A 155 -0.75 19.92 26.08
C ILE A 155 0.52 19.35 25.42
N GLU A 156 1.65 19.43 26.09
CA GLU A 156 2.95 18.92 25.62
C GLU A 156 3.07 17.40 25.69
N VAL A 157 2.16 16.75 26.44
CA VAL A 157 2.06 15.30 26.55
C VAL A 157 1.07 14.80 25.50
N PRO A 158 1.43 13.78 24.71
CA PRO A 158 0.51 13.23 23.73
C PRO A 158 -0.71 12.61 24.40
N GLY A 159 -1.89 12.83 23.83
CA GLY A 159 -3.12 12.16 24.25
C GLY A 159 -2.94 10.65 24.14
N SER A 160 -3.29 9.92 25.21
CA SER A 160 -2.94 8.50 25.38
C SER A 160 -3.49 7.56 24.29
N TRP A 161 -4.52 7.99 23.56
CA TRP A 161 -5.11 7.20 22.47
C TRP A 161 -4.84 7.82 21.10
N LEU A 162 -5.47 8.95 20.79
CA LEU A 162 -5.38 9.56 19.46
C LEU A 162 -3.99 10.16 19.20
N GLY A 163 -3.43 10.91 20.14
CA GLY A 163 -2.13 11.56 19.99
C GLY A 163 -1.01 10.56 19.80
N THR A 164 -0.90 9.58 20.71
CA THR A 164 0.07 8.49 20.61
C THR A 164 -0.09 7.71 19.30
N MET A 165 -1.32 7.37 18.91
CA MET A 165 -1.58 6.65 17.64
C MET A 165 -1.06 7.44 16.43
N ILE A 166 -1.32 8.75 16.35
CA ILE A 166 -0.86 9.56 15.22
C ILE A 166 0.67 9.67 15.23
N ILE A 167 1.29 9.90 16.38
CA ILE A 167 2.75 10.02 16.50
C ILE A 167 3.45 8.71 16.16
N ASP A 168 2.93 7.57 16.62
CA ASP A 168 3.59 6.29 16.42
C ASP A 168 3.32 5.71 15.03
N GLN A 169 2.12 5.93 14.48
CA GLN A 169 1.65 5.24 13.27
C GLN A 169 1.60 6.12 12.03
N ILE A 170 1.40 7.44 12.16
CA ILE A 170 1.15 8.32 11.01
C ILE A 170 2.31 9.29 10.78
N LEU A 171 2.94 9.81 11.84
CA LEU A 171 4.09 10.69 11.73
C LEU A 171 5.26 10.08 10.95
N PRO A 172 5.58 8.78 11.09
CA PRO A 172 6.61 8.14 10.28
C PRO A 172 6.36 8.21 8.76
N HIS A 173 5.12 8.46 8.33
CA HIS A 173 4.76 8.66 6.92
C HIS A 173 4.87 10.12 6.46
N GLY A 174 5.45 11.00 7.28
CA GLY A 174 5.72 12.39 6.91
C GLY A 174 4.59 13.36 7.28
N TYR A 175 3.80 13.05 8.30
CA TYR A 175 2.83 13.97 8.89
C TYR A 175 3.36 14.53 10.22
N ALA A 176 3.16 15.81 10.46
CA ALA A 176 3.30 16.37 11.80
C ALA A 176 1.95 16.26 12.55
N PHE A 177 2.03 16.26 13.88
CA PHE A 177 0.86 16.25 14.74
C PHE A 177 0.84 17.50 15.62
N ALA A 178 -0.34 18.08 15.81
CA ALA A 178 -0.52 19.26 16.65
C ALA A 178 -1.69 19.06 17.61
N GLN A 179 -1.45 19.32 18.89
CA GLN A 179 -2.50 19.46 19.90
C GLN A 179 -2.74 20.94 20.16
N ILE A 180 -4.01 21.35 20.13
CA ILE A 180 -4.45 22.74 20.25
C ILE A 180 -5.48 22.81 21.37
N SER A 181 -5.21 23.60 22.40
CA SER A 181 -6.21 23.89 23.41
C SER A 181 -7.14 25.01 22.94
N VAL A 182 -8.43 24.86 23.21
CA VAL A 182 -9.35 25.99 23.03
C VAL A 182 -9.06 27.07 24.08
N SER A 183 -9.60 28.26 23.84
CA SER A 183 -9.33 29.40 24.70
C SER A 183 -9.82 29.18 26.13
N GLY A 184 -8.99 29.60 27.08
CA GLY A 184 -9.23 29.38 28.52
C GLY A 184 -8.75 28.04 29.05
N THR A 185 -8.15 27.17 28.22
CA THR A 185 -7.60 25.88 28.64
C THR A 185 -6.18 25.66 28.10
N GLY A 186 -5.49 24.61 28.57
CA GLY A 186 -4.19 24.19 28.02
C GLY A 186 -2.95 24.97 28.47
N ARG A 187 -3.04 25.67 29.62
CA ARG A 187 -1.99 26.43 30.34
C ARG A 187 -2.10 27.94 30.24
#